data_AF-A0A1G0MG39-F1
#
_entry.id   AF-A0A1G0MG39-F1
#
_cell.length_a   1.000
_cell.length_b   1.000
_cell.length_c   1.000
_cell.angle_alpha   90.00
_cell.angle_beta   90.00
_cell.angle_gamma   90.00
#
_symmetry.space_group_name_H-M   'P 1'
#
loop_
_entity.id
_entity.type
_entity.pdbx_description
1 polymer ?
#
loop_
_entity_poly.entity_id
_entity_poly.type
_entity_poly.pdbx_seq_one_letter_code
_entity_poly.pdbx_strand_id
1 'polypeptide(L)'
;MKPFGLARRSTGSNITAADTGYVADGGVDVKLGITPRTTLDLTFRTDFSHADVDQEQVNLTRFPLFFPEQRDFFLENSGTFTFGDVSHPASPRSGTSLRDFTLFHTRTIGLRGGRPVPLVGGGRLTGRAGAYEFGVLNVQSESFEGNAPENFSVARLRRNFLGNSDLGFLVTNRQATGDSAAGAFNRSLGVDLNMRLAQFLFINSYVAHTRTPTGTDEAARLAIGWRDRLWNASAMLRHVGDDFRPGMGFIRRTGIRQWYGTFGAHPRLATPAILEVNPFVEADYMTDLTGTRLSWDGTAGFGVLFTDGGILSLRYDDRRELLEQPFQVRPGATVPIGDYHFGEASVSYTASDGRMVSGSVGVSGGGYYNGDRFTVSGAVAWQPDYHLTLDASATRNSISIPGADFTANLYTARVKYAYSTTLYLGAFVQYNADADQVVTNVRVNFIHAPLSDFFLVFTERRDVLADVVLERVITAKFTKLFAF
;
A
#
# COMPACT_ATOMS: atom_id res chain seq x y z
N MET A 1 -1.80 -22.91 20.06
CA MET A 1 -0.76 -23.14 19.02
C MET A 1 -1.41 -23.64 17.74
N LYS A 2 -0.87 -23.30 16.56
CA LYS A 2 -1.39 -23.64 15.24
C LYS A 2 -0.24 -24.14 14.34
N PRO A 3 0.15 -25.43 14.43
CA PRO A 3 0.99 -26.06 13.41
C PRO A 3 0.32 -26.04 12.04
N PHE A 4 1.17 -26.04 11.01
CA PHE A 4 0.76 -26.24 9.63
C PHE A 4 1.77 -27.09 8.86
N GLY A 5 1.26 -27.76 7.82
CA GLY A 5 2.05 -28.38 6.77
C GLY A 5 1.57 -27.89 5.42
N LEU A 6 2.48 -27.78 4.47
CA LEU A 6 2.15 -27.42 3.09
C LEU A 6 2.92 -28.26 2.09
N ALA A 7 2.29 -28.49 0.95
CA ALA A 7 2.91 -29.02 -0.24
C ALA A 7 2.69 -28.03 -1.39
N ARG A 8 3.76 -27.72 -2.10
CA ARG A 8 3.76 -26.80 -3.24
C ARG A 8 4.31 -27.49 -4.47
N ARG A 9 3.70 -27.21 -5.62
CA ARG A 9 4.29 -27.48 -6.93
C ARG A 9 4.49 -26.18 -7.69
N SER A 10 5.71 -25.92 -8.13
CA SER A 10 6.06 -24.73 -8.91
C SER A 10 6.61 -25.13 -10.28
N THR A 11 6.17 -24.43 -11.32
CA THR A 11 6.60 -24.61 -12.72
C THR A 11 6.52 -23.30 -13.49
N GLY A 12 7.25 -23.13 -14.59
CA GLY A 12 7.15 -21.97 -15.47
C GLY A 12 8.53 -21.44 -15.88
N SER A 13 8.58 -20.60 -16.91
CA SER A 13 9.86 -20.08 -17.43
C SER A 13 10.56 -19.10 -16.49
N ASN A 14 9.82 -18.44 -15.59
CA ASN A 14 10.36 -17.47 -14.62
C ASN A 14 10.66 -18.11 -13.25
N ILE A 15 10.46 -19.43 -13.11
CA ILE A 15 10.84 -20.18 -11.91
C ILE A 15 12.23 -20.77 -12.14
N THR A 16 13.13 -20.59 -11.17
CA THR A 16 14.48 -21.14 -11.30
C THR A 16 14.44 -22.66 -11.34
N ALA A 17 15.46 -23.29 -11.92
CA ALA A 17 15.56 -24.76 -11.94
C ALA A 17 15.58 -25.35 -10.51
N ALA A 18 16.14 -24.62 -9.54
CA ALA A 18 16.18 -25.03 -8.13
C ALA A 18 14.81 -24.97 -7.44
N ASP A 19 13.94 -24.05 -7.86
CA ASP A 19 12.61 -23.85 -7.29
C ASP A 19 11.50 -24.61 -8.04
N THR A 20 11.85 -25.27 -9.16
CA THR A 20 10.91 -26.05 -9.97
C THR A 20 10.68 -27.43 -9.37
N GLY A 21 9.43 -27.87 -9.32
CA GLY A 21 9.06 -29.20 -8.86
C GLY A 21 8.20 -29.18 -7.59
N TYR A 22 8.33 -30.22 -6.77
CA TYR A 22 7.54 -30.40 -5.55
C TYR A 22 8.36 -30.05 -4.31
N VAL A 23 7.80 -29.24 -3.44
CA VAL A 23 8.38 -28.87 -2.14
C VAL A 23 7.34 -29.14 -1.06
N ALA A 24 7.77 -29.74 0.05
CA ALA A 24 6.96 -29.88 1.26
C ALA A 24 7.64 -29.10 2.39
N ASP A 25 6.85 -28.37 3.17
CA ASP A 25 7.33 -27.59 4.30
C ASP A 25 6.30 -27.59 5.45
N GLY A 26 6.71 -27.12 6.61
CA GLY A 26 5.86 -27.04 7.79
C GLY A 26 6.41 -26.08 8.83
N GLY A 27 5.49 -25.50 9.58
CA GLY A 27 5.78 -24.48 10.57
C GLY A 27 4.76 -24.49 11.70
N VAL A 28 4.99 -23.60 12.67
CA VAL A 28 4.14 -23.47 13.85
C VAL A 28 3.96 -21.99 14.18
N ASP A 29 2.71 -21.59 14.37
CA ASP A 29 2.36 -20.31 14.96
C ASP A 29 1.85 -20.50 16.39
N VAL A 30 2.30 -19.68 17.32
CA VAL A 30 1.85 -19.69 18.71
C VAL A 30 1.36 -18.32 19.08
N LYS A 31 0.18 -18.25 19.70
CA LYS A 31 -0.42 -17.02 20.17
C LYS A 31 -0.77 -17.14 21.64
N LEU A 32 -0.30 -16.20 22.44
CA LEU A 32 -0.44 -16.19 23.89
C LEU A 32 -0.96 -14.82 24.34
N GLY A 33 -2.14 -14.80 24.96
CA GLY A 33 -2.64 -13.63 25.67
C GLY A 33 -1.94 -13.49 27.02
N ILE A 34 -0.84 -12.75 27.07
CA ILE A 34 -0.08 -12.50 28.32
C ILE A 34 -0.97 -11.76 29.34
N THR A 35 -1.76 -10.81 28.86
CA THR A 35 -2.84 -10.16 29.61
C THR A 35 -4.04 -9.95 28.68
N PRO A 36 -5.23 -9.56 29.16
CA PRO A 36 -6.37 -9.23 28.29
C PRO A 36 -6.09 -8.13 27.26
N ARG A 37 -4.99 -7.37 27.42
CA ARG A 37 -4.57 -6.28 26.54
C ARG A 37 -3.14 -6.44 26.02
N THR A 38 -2.53 -7.61 26.18
CA THR A 38 -1.16 -7.89 25.73
C THR A 38 -1.10 -9.27 25.09
N THR A 39 -0.65 -9.33 23.86
CA THR A 39 -0.58 -10.55 23.06
C THR A 39 0.83 -10.77 22.54
N LEU A 40 1.33 -11.98 22.71
CA LEU A 40 2.56 -12.48 22.15
C LEU A 40 2.23 -13.45 21.01
N ASP A 41 2.63 -13.11 19.80
CA ASP A 41 2.58 -13.96 18.62
C ASP A 41 4.00 -14.45 18.33
N LEU A 42 4.18 -15.75 18.15
CA LEU A 42 5.44 -16.38 17.77
C LEU A 42 5.19 -17.19 16.50
N THR A 43 6.17 -17.22 15.63
CA THR A 43 6.13 -18.03 14.42
C THR A 43 7.47 -18.69 14.17
N PHE A 44 7.41 -19.91 13.65
CA PHE A 44 8.56 -20.69 13.22
C PHE A 44 8.28 -21.25 11.82
N ARG A 45 9.19 -20.99 10.88
CA ARG A 45 9.05 -21.35 9.46
C ARG A 45 7.75 -20.88 8.81
N THR A 46 7.36 -19.62 9.04
CA THR A 46 6.12 -19.10 8.44
C THR A 46 6.21 -19.05 6.93
N ASP A 47 5.12 -19.46 6.29
CA ASP A 47 4.90 -19.35 4.85
C ASP A 47 3.71 -18.43 4.55
N PHE A 48 3.83 -17.69 3.44
CA PHE A 48 2.89 -16.65 3.01
C PHE A 48 2.13 -17.00 1.73
N SER A 49 2.18 -18.24 1.25
CA SER A 49 1.57 -18.61 -0.03
C SER A 49 0.05 -18.62 -0.03
N HIS A 50 -0.58 -18.49 1.13
CA HIS A 50 -2.03 -18.30 1.26
C HIS A 50 -2.46 -16.82 1.26
N ALA A 51 -1.51 -15.88 1.29
CA ALA A 51 -1.80 -14.47 1.18
C ALA A 51 -2.35 -14.14 -0.22
N ASP A 52 -3.20 -13.12 -0.30
CA ASP A 52 -3.75 -12.68 -1.57
C ASP A 52 -2.63 -12.20 -2.51
N VAL A 53 -2.77 -12.51 -3.80
CA VAL A 53 -1.81 -12.13 -4.83
C VAL A 53 -1.85 -10.62 -5.05
N ASP A 54 -0.67 -10.01 -5.20
CA ASP A 54 -0.57 -8.60 -5.56
C ASP A 54 -1.20 -8.36 -6.94
N GLN A 55 -2.11 -7.41 -7.01
CA GLN A 55 -2.62 -6.91 -8.28
C GLN A 55 -1.49 -6.14 -8.97
N GLU A 56 -1.15 -6.49 -10.20
CA GLU A 56 -0.19 -5.67 -10.95
C GLU A 56 -0.82 -4.30 -11.20
N GLN A 57 -0.04 -3.24 -11.02
CA GLN A 57 -0.45 -1.88 -11.34
C GLN A 57 0.40 -1.41 -12.53
N VAL A 58 -0.25 -0.76 -13.50
CA VAL A 58 0.45 -0.10 -14.60
C VAL A 58 1.15 1.13 -14.03
N ASN A 59 2.49 1.09 -13.96
CA ASN A 59 3.26 2.22 -13.47
C ASN A 59 3.54 3.22 -14.59
N LEU A 60 2.72 4.27 -14.67
CA LEU A 60 2.89 5.37 -15.62
C LEU A 60 3.69 6.54 -15.02
N THR A 61 4.47 6.29 -13.98
CA THR A 61 5.24 7.34 -13.29
C THR A 61 6.66 6.86 -13.03
N ARG A 62 7.55 7.80 -12.70
CA ARG A 62 8.93 7.49 -12.30
C ARG A 62 9.06 6.91 -10.87
N PHE A 63 7.96 6.81 -10.12
CA PHE A 63 8.00 6.45 -8.70
C PHE A 63 7.73 4.96 -8.49
N PRO A 64 8.32 4.36 -7.44
CA PRO A 64 8.02 2.98 -7.08
C PRO A 64 6.57 2.85 -6.59
N LEU A 65 5.95 1.71 -6.90
CA LEU A 65 4.59 1.38 -6.46
C LEU A 65 4.59 0.98 -4.98
N PHE A 66 3.56 1.43 -4.26
CA PHE A 66 3.31 1.01 -2.87
C PHE A 66 2.30 -0.13 -2.84
N PHE A 67 2.70 -1.28 -2.29
CA PHE A 67 1.82 -2.43 -2.09
C PHE A 67 1.44 -2.58 -0.61
N PRO A 68 0.13 -2.76 -0.29
CA PRO A 68 -0.30 -3.01 1.07
C PRO A 68 0.17 -4.39 1.56
N GLU A 69 0.33 -4.55 2.87
CA GLU A 69 0.58 -5.87 3.45
C GLU A 69 -0.65 -6.78 3.31
N GLN A 70 -0.43 -8.06 3.00
CA GLN A 70 -1.48 -9.07 2.81
C GLN A 70 -1.25 -10.33 3.67
N ARG A 71 -0.14 -10.38 4.41
CA ARG A 71 0.27 -11.55 5.18
C ARG A 71 -0.25 -11.45 6.61
N ASP A 72 -1.05 -12.44 7.03
CA ASP A 72 -1.75 -12.47 8.32
C ASP A 72 -0.85 -12.17 9.53
N PHE A 73 0.35 -12.78 9.57
CA PHE A 73 1.32 -12.57 10.65
C PHE A 73 1.64 -11.09 10.83
N PHE A 74 1.74 -10.31 9.75
CA PHE A 74 2.06 -8.89 9.80
C PHE A 74 0.84 -7.97 9.91
N LEU A 75 -0.33 -8.40 9.43
CA LEU A 75 -1.55 -7.60 9.43
C LEU A 75 -2.12 -7.36 10.83
N GLU A 76 -2.09 -8.39 11.67
CA GLU A 76 -2.69 -8.31 13.00
C GLU A 76 -1.99 -7.24 13.87
N ASN A 77 -2.76 -6.37 14.53
CA ASN A 77 -2.23 -5.26 15.35
C ASN A 77 -1.17 -4.37 14.64
N SER A 78 -1.11 -4.39 13.29
CA SER A 78 -0.17 -3.62 12.47
C SER A 78 -0.25 -2.11 12.75
N GLY A 79 -1.46 -1.63 13.04
CA GLY A 79 -1.73 -0.23 13.44
C GLY A 79 -0.93 0.24 14.66
N THR A 80 -0.43 -0.68 15.49
CA THR A 80 0.46 -0.35 16.61
C THR A 80 1.73 0.33 16.11
N PHE A 81 2.32 -0.18 15.02
CA PHE A 81 3.62 0.23 14.50
C PHE A 81 3.55 1.37 13.48
N THR A 82 2.37 1.93 13.22
CA THR A 82 2.20 3.01 12.24
C THR A 82 3.01 4.25 12.65
N PHE A 83 3.77 4.78 11.69
CA PHE A 83 4.57 6.00 11.79
C PHE A 83 4.71 6.64 10.41
N GLY A 84 4.47 7.94 10.26
CA GLY A 84 4.72 8.69 9.03
C GLY A 84 3.51 9.51 8.59
N ASP A 85 3.24 9.51 7.29
CA ASP A 85 2.17 10.29 6.67
C ASP A 85 0.79 9.64 6.87
N VAL A 86 0.32 9.66 8.12
CA VAL A 86 -0.97 9.09 8.51
C VAL A 86 -2.11 10.05 8.13
N SER A 87 -3.10 9.52 7.43
CA SER A 87 -4.33 10.23 7.07
C SER A 87 -5.52 9.53 7.71
N HIS A 88 -6.27 10.23 8.57
CA HIS A 88 -7.50 9.68 9.15
C HIS A 88 -8.72 10.15 8.33
N PRO A 89 -9.80 9.34 8.20
CA PRO A 89 -11.00 9.75 7.44
C PRO A 89 -11.63 11.07 7.90
N ALA A 90 -11.50 11.37 9.19
CA ALA A 90 -12.00 12.60 9.80
C ALA A 90 -10.99 13.77 9.76
N SER A 91 -9.74 13.55 9.32
CA SER A 91 -8.74 14.60 9.21
C SER A 91 -8.97 15.46 7.97
N PRO A 92 -8.45 16.70 7.95
CA PRO A 92 -8.28 17.50 6.74
C PRO A 92 -7.49 16.74 5.67
N ARG A 93 -7.68 17.11 4.39
CA ARG A 93 -6.81 16.63 3.30
C ARG A 93 -5.37 17.04 3.59
N SER A 94 -4.39 16.18 3.31
CA SER A 94 -2.98 16.44 3.62
C SER A 94 -2.03 16.35 2.42
N GLY A 95 -2.55 16.09 1.22
CA GLY A 95 -1.75 15.89 0.00
C GLY A 95 -0.84 14.64 0.00
N THR A 96 -0.65 14.02 1.17
CA THR A 96 0.21 12.85 1.37
C THR A 96 -0.49 11.73 2.13
N SER A 97 0.12 10.55 2.09
CA SER A 97 -0.32 9.30 2.71
C SER A 97 0.89 8.42 3.07
N LEU A 98 0.65 7.27 3.69
CA LEU A 98 1.72 6.28 3.95
C LEU A 98 2.44 5.78 2.69
N ARG A 99 1.88 6.05 1.49
CA ARG A 99 2.54 5.80 0.19
C ARG A 99 3.59 6.85 -0.17
N ASP A 100 3.68 7.94 0.57
CA ASP A 100 4.67 8.99 0.41
C ASP A 100 5.81 8.79 1.40
N PHE A 101 5.47 8.53 2.66
CA PHE A 101 6.41 8.21 3.72
C PHE A 101 5.80 7.37 4.85
N THR A 102 6.47 6.27 5.18
CA THR A 102 6.32 5.55 6.45
C THR A 102 7.69 5.05 6.92
N LEU A 103 7.97 5.16 8.22
CA LEU A 103 9.24 4.69 8.78
C LEU A 103 9.27 3.17 8.98
N PHE A 104 8.10 2.54 8.98
CA PHE A 104 7.95 1.09 9.07
C PHE A 104 6.83 0.57 8.17
N HIS A 105 7.18 -0.36 7.29
CA HIS A 105 6.27 -1.03 6.36
C HIS A 105 6.59 -2.52 6.33
N THR A 106 5.75 -3.34 6.94
CA THR A 106 6.03 -4.79 7.10
C THR A 106 6.23 -5.50 5.76
N ARG A 107 5.66 -4.99 4.67
CA ARG A 107 5.85 -5.49 3.31
C ARG A 107 7.33 -5.54 2.92
N THR A 108 8.19 -4.69 3.48
CA THR A 108 9.64 -4.74 3.20
C THR A 108 10.35 -5.91 3.89
N ILE A 109 9.72 -6.54 4.88
CA ILE A 109 10.28 -7.70 5.59
C ILE A 109 9.96 -8.96 4.78
N GLY A 110 11.01 -9.73 4.47
CA GLY A 110 10.84 -11.00 3.77
C GLY A 110 10.27 -10.83 2.35
N LEU A 111 10.64 -9.75 1.66
CA LEU A 111 10.44 -9.58 0.21
C LEU A 111 11.77 -9.19 -0.45
N ARG A 112 12.07 -9.80 -1.59
CA ARG A 112 13.20 -9.44 -2.46
C ARG A 112 12.75 -9.48 -3.92
N GLY A 113 12.86 -8.37 -4.64
CA GLY A 113 12.42 -8.27 -6.04
C GLY A 113 10.94 -8.62 -6.25
N GLY A 114 10.08 -8.34 -5.27
CA GLY A 114 8.66 -8.71 -5.29
C GLY A 114 8.37 -10.17 -4.90
N ARG A 115 9.39 -10.99 -4.66
CA ARG A 115 9.21 -12.39 -4.23
C ARG A 115 9.29 -12.55 -2.71
N PRO A 116 8.39 -13.34 -2.10
CA PRO A 116 8.47 -13.69 -0.69
C PRO A 116 9.74 -14.46 -0.34
N VAL A 117 10.43 -14.00 0.70
CA VAL A 117 11.53 -14.72 1.35
C VAL A 117 10.96 -15.40 2.60
N PRO A 118 11.10 -16.73 2.73
CA PRO A 118 10.70 -17.46 3.92
C PRO A 118 11.36 -16.89 5.18
N LEU A 119 10.64 -16.98 6.31
CA LEU A 119 11.16 -16.56 7.60
C LEU A 119 11.48 -17.79 8.43
N VAL A 120 12.71 -17.86 8.96
CA VAL A 120 13.12 -18.92 9.91
C VAL A 120 12.20 -18.89 11.13
N GLY A 121 11.90 -17.68 11.60
CA GLY A 121 10.96 -17.46 12.69
C GLY A 121 10.91 -16.00 13.10
N GLY A 122 10.01 -15.70 14.03
CA GLY A 122 9.86 -14.37 14.57
C GLY A 122 8.90 -14.33 15.74
N GLY A 123 8.94 -13.21 16.45
CA GLY A 123 8.05 -12.92 17.56
C GLY A 123 7.56 -11.49 17.49
N ARG A 124 6.27 -11.31 17.82
CA ARG A 124 5.64 -10.01 17.98
C ARG A 124 4.96 -9.96 19.35
N LEU A 125 5.30 -8.95 20.14
CA LEU A 125 4.59 -8.61 21.37
C LEU A 125 3.89 -7.28 21.16
N THR A 126 2.56 -7.25 21.27
CA THR A 126 1.78 -6.00 21.20
C THR A 126 0.88 -5.88 22.40
N GLY A 127 0.66 -4.68 22.90
CA GLY A 127 -0.28 -4.49 23.99
C GLY A 127 -0.47 -3.07 24.46
N ARG A 128 -1.30 -2.93 25.50
CA ARG A 128 -1.63 -1.66 26.14
C ARG A 128 -1.52 -1.77 27.65
N ALA A 129 -0.88 -0.78 28.26
CA ALA A 129 -0.74 -0.60 29.70
C ALA A 129 -1.11 0.84 30.09
N GLY A 130 -2.29 1.02 30.68
CA GLY A 130 -2.82 2.36 30.99
C GLY A 130 -2.98 3.22 29.73
N ALA A 131 -2.31 4.38 29.71
CA ALA A 131 -2.29 5.29 28.56
C ALA A 131 -1.24 4.91 27.49
N TYR A 132 -0.45 3.86 27.72
CA TYR A 132 0.62 3.45 26.82
C TYR A 132 0.20 2.28 25.94
N GLU A 133 0.57 2.35 24.67
CA GLU A 133 0.49 1.27 23.69
C GLU A 133 1.90 0.94 23.22
N PHE A 134 2.23 -0.33 23.12
CA PHE A 134 3.57 -0.77 22.76
C PHE A 134 3.54 -1.94 21.79
N GLY A 135 4.59 -2.03 20.98
CA GLY A 135 4.81 -3.11 20.03
C GLY A 135 6.30 -3.43 19.92
N VAL A 136 6.64 -4.71 19.98
CA VAL A 136 7.99 -5.22 19.70
C VAL A 136 7.86 -6.31 18.66
N LEU A 137 8.69 -6.28 17.62
CA LEU A 137 8.77 -7.29 16.58
C LEU A 137 10.23 -7.67 16.38
N ASN A 138 10.54 -8.96 16.34
CA ASN A 138 11.82 -9.47 15.90
C ASN A 138 11.59 -10.64 14.94
N VAL A 139 12.21 -10.60 13.76
CA VAL A 139 12.02 -11.59 12.70
C VAL A 139 13.36 -11.89 12.05
N GLN A 140 13.59 -13.17 11.75
CA GLN A 140 14.76 -13.65 11.03
C GLN A 140 14.33 -14.25 9.68
N SER A 141 14.89 -13.74 8.58
CA SER A 141 14.69 -14.34 7.26
C SER A 141 15.68 -15.47 6.99
N GLU A 142 15.35 -16.32 6.03
CA GLU A 142 16.31 -17.21 5.38
C GLU A 142 17.20 -16.45 4.38
N SER A 143 18.24 -17.11 3.89
CA SER A 143 18.96 -16.68 2.70
C SER A 143 18.09 -16.88 1.47
N PHE A 144 18.17 -15.98 0.48
CA PHE A 144 17.36 -16.09 -0.73
C PHE A 144 18.15 -15.64 -1.94
N GLU A 145 18.27 -16.51 -2.95
CA GLU A 145 18.95 -16.24 -4.22
C GLU A 145 20.37 -15.65 -4.06
N GLY A 146 21.17 -16.28 -3.20
CA GLY A 146 22.54 -15.83 -2.92
C GLY A 146 22.64 -14.60 -2.01
N ASN A 147 21.52 -14.00 -1.58
CA ASN A 147 21.53 -12.93 -0.58
C ASN A 147 21.64 -13.50 0.84
N ALA A 148 22.38 -12.79 1.69
CA ALA A 148 22.55 -13.14 3.09
C ALA A 148 21.21 -13.07 3.86
N PRO A 149 21.01 -13.93 4.88
CA PRO A 149 19.89 -13.82 5.82
C PRO A 149 19.90 -12.47 6.56
N GLU A 150 18.72 -12.00 6.96
CA GLU A 150 18.56 -10.72 7.64
C GLU A 150 17.71 -10.83 8.91
N ASN A 151 18.09 -10.07 9.94
CA ASN A 151 17.30 -9.83 11.13
C ASN A 151 16.58 -8.47 11.04
N PHE A 152 15.31 -8.45 11.41
CA PHE A 152 14.46 -7.27 11.43
C PHE A 152 13.90 -7.09 12.84
N SER A 153 14.27 -5.99 13.49
CA SER A 153 13.84 -5.64 14.85
C SER A 153 13.12 -4.31 14.88
N VAL A 154 11.96 -4.24 15.52
CA VAL A 154 11.18 -3.01 15.68
C VAL A 154 10.71 -2.89 17.11
N ALA A 155 10.82 -1.69 17.66
CA ALA A 155 10.20 -1.33 18.93
C ALA A 155 9.40 -0.05 18.76
N ARG A 156 8.19 -0.03 19.30
CA ARG A 156 7.25 1.08 19.23
C ARG A 156 6.66 1.31 20.62
N LEU A 157 6.60 2.58 21.02
CA LEU A 157 5.89 3.03 22.21
C LEU A 157 5.07 4.26 21.85
N ARG A 158 3.79 4.26 22.20
CA ARG A 158 2.87 5.39 22.05
C ARG A 158 2.24 5.69 23.39
N ARG A 159 2.03 6.96 23.68
CA ARG A 159 1.29 7.43 24.84
C ARG A 159 0.10 8.24 24.37
N ASN A 160 -1.09 7.74 24.63
CA ASN A 160 -2.33 8.46 24.36
C ASN A 160 -2.55 9.55 25.42
N PHE A 161 -3.00 10.72 24.98
CA PHE A 161 -3.39 11.84 25.82
C PHE A 161 -4.56 12.60 25.19
N LEU A 162 -5.31 13.37 25.98
CA LEU A 162 -6.44 14.17 25.49
C LEU A 162 -7.48 13.38 24.67
N GLY A 163 -7.65 12.08 24.93
CA GLY A 163 -8.63 11.19 24.30
C GLY A 163 -8.31 10.77 22.86
N ASN A 164 -7.93 11.71 22.00
CA ASN A 164 -7.69 11.52 20.56
C ASN A 164 -6.34 12.09 20.11
N SER A 165 -5.35 12.11 21.01
CA SER A 165 -3.98 12.52 20.70
C SER A 165 -2.99 11.48 21.19
N ASP A 166 -1.85 11.38 20.53
CA ASP A 166 -0.77 10.50 20.93
C ASP A 166 0.60 11.02 20.52
N LEU A 167 1.57 10.67 21.36
CA LEU A 167 3.00 10.90 21.15
C LEU A 167 3.66 9.54 21.07
N GLY A 168 4.42 9.32 20.01
CA GLY A 168 5.00 8.04 19.68
C GLY A 168 6.52 8.10 19.52
N PHE A 169 7.18 7.01 19.85
CA PHE A 169 8.58 6.71 19.57
C PHE A 169 8.66 5.37 18.80
N LEU A 170 9.45 5.30 17.73
CA LEU A 170 9.67 4.09 16.95
C LEU A 170 11.16 3.92 16.65
N VAL A 171 11.66 2.70 16.80
CA VAL A 171 13.04 2.31 16.43
C VAL A 171 12.97 1.07 15.56
N THR A 172 13.77 1.08 14.49
CA THR A 172 13.91 0.00 13.53
C THR A 172 15.38 -0.37 13.42
N ASN A 173 15.68 -1.67 13.38
CA ASN A 173 17.01 -2.20 13.08
C ASN A 173 16.89 -3.37 12.12
N ARG A 174 17.44 -3.19 10.92
CA ARG A 174 17.64 -4.23 9.91
C ARG A 174 19.13 -4.54 9.83
N GLN A 175 19.49 -5.80 9.88
CA GLN A 175 20.89 -6.23 9.88
C GLN A 175 21.07 -7.54 9.13
N ALA A 176 22.04 -7.60 8.23
CA ALA A 176 22.47 -8.86 7.63
C ALA A 176 23.20 -9.72 8.68
N THR A 177 22.86 -11.01 8.76
CA THR A 177 23.35 -11.93 9.81
C THR A 177 24.26 -13.04 9.28
N GLY A 178 24.60 -13.06 7.99
CA GLY A 178 25.53 -14.02 7.38
C GLY A 178 26.89 -13.42 7.03
N ASP A 179 27.92 -14.28 6.92
CA ASP A 179 29.32 -13.89 6.68
C ASP A 179 29.53 -13.11 5.37
N SER A 180 28.72 -13.40 4.36
CA SER A 180 28.80 -12.83 3.00
C SER A 180 28.40 -11.34 2.93
N ALA A 181 27.87 -10.76 4.02
CA ALA A 181 27.40 -9.37 4.05
C ALA A 181 27.67 -8.69 5.42
N ALA A 182 28.74 -9.08 6.11
CA ALA A 182 29.12 -8.51 7.40
C ALA A 182 29.21 -6.96 7.32
N GLY A 183 28.39 -6.28 8.13
CA GLY A 183 28.36 -4.81 8.20
C GLY A 183 27.22 -4.14 7.42
N ALA A 184 26.42 -4.87 6.65
CA ALA A 184 25.20 -4.30 6.05
C ALA A 184 24.11 -4.14 7.12
N PHE A 185 23.75 -2.88 7.42
CA PHE A 185 22.67 -2.56 8.35
C PHE A 185 21.88 -1.33 7.90
N ASN A 186 20.68 -1.19 8.46
CA ASN A 186 19.90 0.02 8.40
C ASN A 186 19.18 0.22 9.72
N ARG A 187 19.39 1.37 10.35
CA ARG A 187 18.75 1.72 11.61
C ARG A 187 17.94 2.98 11.41
N SER A 188 16.74 3.04 11.95
CA SER A 188 15.98 4.26 11.98
C SER A 188 15.38 4.48 13.37
N LEU A 189 15.24 5.76 13.73
CA LEU A 189 14.59 6.19 14.95
C LEU A 189 13.64 7.33 14.58
N GLY A 190 12.50 7.42 15.25
CA GLY A 190 11.56 8.49 14.99
C GLY A 190 10.68 8.81 16.19
N VAL A 191 10.26 10.06 16.23
CA VAL A 191 9.25 10.58 17.16
C VAL A 191 8.13 11.18 16.33
N ASP A 192 6.89 10.82 16.64
CA ASP A 192 5.69 11.31 15.96
C ASP A 192 4.65 11.81 16.93
N LEU A 193 3.90 12.82 16.50
CA LEU A 193 2.86 13.49 17.25
C LEU A 193 1.61 13.54 16.39
N ASN A 194 0.53 12.95 16.89
CA ASN A 194 -0.80 13.05 16.31
C ASN A 194 -1.69 13.72 17.35
N MET A 195 -2.20 14.92 17.06
CA MET A 195 -3.03 15.66 18.01
C MET A 195 -4.32 16.10 17.38
N ARG A 196 -5.38 16.04 18.18
CA ARG A 196 -6.68 16.65 17.90
C ARG A 196 -7.04 17.58 19.05
N LEU A 197 -7.00 18.89 18.79
CA LEU A 197 -7.32 19.95 19.74
C LEU A 197 -8.69 20.55 19.42
N ALA A 198 -9.48 20.82 20.45
CA ALA A 198 -10.80 21.45 20.34
C ALA A 198 -11.74 20.81 19.29
N GLN A 199 -11.58 19.52 18.98
CA GLN A 199 -12.32 18.76 17.96
C GLN A 199 -12.08 19.13 16.48
N PHE A 200 -11.63 20.35 16.18
CA PHE A 200 -11.50 20.87 14.81
C PHE A 200 -10.06 21.03 14.34
N LEU A 201 -9.10 21.19 15.26
CA LEU A 201 -7.69 21.41 14.93
C LEU A 201 -6.93 20.08 14.99
N PHE A 202 -6.28 19.75 13.89
CA PHE A 202 -5.48 18.54 13.70
C PHE A 202 -4.02 18.93 13.52
N ILE A 203 -3.13 18.26 14.24
CA ILE A 203 -1.68 18.40 14.08
C ILE A 203 -1.11 17.00 13.87
N ASN A 204 -0.38 16.81 12.77
CA ASN A 204 0.45 15.62 12.57
C ASN A 204 1.88 16.09 12.33
N SER A 205 2.83 15.56 13.10
CA SER A 205 4.22 15.90 12.97
C SER A 205 5.09 14.69 13.25
N TYR A 206 6.26 14.64 12.63
CA TYR A 206 7.28 13.68 12.99
C TYR A 206 8.67 14.25 12.75
N VAL A 207 9.64 13.65 13.43
CA VAL A 207 11.06 13.74 13.11
C VAL A 207 11.61 12.32 13.13
N ALA A 208 12.35 11.95 12.10
CA ALA A 208 12.96 10.64 11.95
C ALA A 208 14.41 10.80 11.51
N HIS A 209 15.27 9.89 11.96
CA HIS A 209 16.65 9.78 11.51
C HIS A 209 16.92 8.37 11.03
N THR A 210 17.78 8.25 10.03
CA THR A 210 18.28 6.98 9.52
C THR A 210 19.80 6.92 9.66
N ARG A 211 20.32 5.73 9.88
CA ARG A 211 21.76 5.44 9.89
C ARG A 211 22.01 4.20 9.05
N THR A 212 22.95 4.34 8.13
CA THR A 212 23.44 3.30 7.23
C THR A 212 24.97 3.25 7.33
N PRO A 213 25.63 2.24 6.74
CA PRO A 213 27.09 2.25 6.59
C PRO A 213 27.63 3.48 5.84
N THR A 214 26.83 4.08 4.95
CA THR A 214 27.26 5.20 4.11
C THR A 214 27.02 6.56 4.74
N GLY A 215 26.21 6.67 5.80
CA GLY A 215 25.89 7.96 6.42
C GLY A 215 24.65 7.96 7.30
N THR A 216 24.32 9.13 7.80
CA THR A 216 23.13 9.43 8.59
C THR A 216 22.38 10.59 7.98
N ASP A 217 21.06 10.57 8.05
CA ASP A 217 20.24 11.67 7.55
C ASP A 217 18.85 11.67 8.21
N GLU A 218 18.08 12.72 7.98
CA GLU A 218 16.83 13.01 8.67
C GLU A 218 15.64 13.29 7.75
N ALA A 219 14.45 13.14 8.32
CA ALA A 219 13.19 13.56 7.73
C ALA A 219 12.31 14.18 8.81
N ALA A 220 11.68 15.31 8.47
CA ALA A 220 10.80 16.02 9.39
C ALA A 220 9.53 16.49 8.67
N ARG A 221 8.43 16.53 9.42
CA ARG A 221 7.14 17.02 8.93
C ARG A 221 6.40 17.79 10.00
N LEU A 222 5.71 18.84 9.58
CA LEU A 222 4.66 19.50 10.34
C LEU A 222 3.45 19.71 9.43
N ALA A 223 2.32 19.09 9.78
CA ALA A 223 1.03 19.29 9.14
C ALA A 223 0.04 19.82 10.18
N ILE A 224 -0.63 20.91 9.84
CA ILE A 224 -1.68 21.53 10.65
C ILE A 224 -2.91 21.63 9.78
N GLY A 225 -4.07 21.28 10.31
CA GLY A 225 -5.31 21.47 9.58
C GLY A 225 -6.50 21.74 10.48
N TRP A 226 -7.47 22.43 9.90
CA TRP A 226 -8.72 22.83 10.49
C TRP A 226 -9.86 22.15 9.74
N ARG A 227 -10.75 21.46 10.46
CA ARG A 227 -11.97 20.91 9.89
C ARG A 227 -13.14 21.08 10.85
N ASP A 228 -14.09 21.92 10.45
CA ASP A 228 -15.38 22.06 11.10
C ASP A 228 -16.52 21.59 10.17
N ARG A 229 -17.76 22.04 10.44
CA ARG A 229 -18.94 21.68 9.64
C ARG A 229 -18.93 22.25 8.23
N LEU A 230 -18.26 23.38 8.02
CA LEU A 230 -18.23 24.13 6.78
C LEU A 230 -16.83 24.20 6.20
N TRP A 231 -15.81 24.53 6.99
CA TRP A 231 -14.46 24.77 6.48
C TRP A 231 -13.55 23.56 6.64
N ASN A 232 -12.72 23.33 5.62
CA ASN A 232 -11.67 22.33 5.63
C ASN A 232 -10.42 22.92 5.00
N ALA A 233 -9.41 23.15 5.82
CA ALA A 233 -8.15 23.73 5.39
C ALA A 233 -6.98 22.99 6.03
N SER A 234 -5.85 22.92 5.35
CA SER A 234 -4.62 22.43 5.94
C SER A 234 -3.39 23.00 5.26
N ALA A 235 -2.28 22.94 5.98
CA ALA A 235 -0.97 23.23 5.46
C ALA A 235 0.01 22.17 5.98
N MET A 236 0.99 21.82 5.15
CA MET A 236 2.05 20.88 5.51
C MET A 236 3.40 21.41 5.01
N LEU A 237 4.39 21.27 5.87
CA LEU A 237 5.81 21.40 5.55
C LEU A 237 6.48 20.05 5.75
N ARG A 238 7.31 19.63 4.80
CA ARG A 238 8.09 18.40 4.89
C ARG A 238 9.50 18.63 4.39
N HIS A 239 10.47 18.08 5.11
CA HIS A 239 11.86 18.00 4.71
C HIS A 239 12.30 16.55 4.75
N VAL A 240 13.04 16.13 3.74
CA VAL A 240 13.67 14.81 3.65
C VAL A 240 15.06 15.03 3.09
N GLY A 241 16.09 14.62 3.83
CA GLY A 241 17.46 14.67 3.34
C GLY A 241 17.69 13.71 2.17
N ASP A 242 18.80 13.89 1.46
CA ASP A 242 19.17 13.14 0.26
C ASP A 242 19.59 11.69 0.53
N ASP A 243 20.24 11.45 1.67
CA ASP A 243 20.70 10.15 2.16
C ASP A 243 19.74 9.48 3.16
N PHE A 244 18.56 10.05 3.38
CA PHE A 244 17.53 9.47 4.25
C PHE A 244 16.98 8.16 3.68
N ARG A 245 17.38 7.03 4.28
CA ARG A 245 17.06 5.68 3.80
C ARG A 245 16.40 4.85 4.89
N PRO A 246 15.06 4.76 4.96
CA PRO A 246 14.38 3.91 5.94
C PRO A 246 14.33 2.46 5.43
N GLY A 247 15.29 1.63 5.85
CA GLY A 247 15.49 0.27 5.28
C GLY A 247 14.40 -0.76 5.60
N MET A 248 13.50 -0.44 6.53
CA MET A 248 12.26 -1.18 6.81
C MET A 248 11.01 -0.32 6.61
N GLY A 249 11.15 0.85 5.99
CA GLY A 249 10.05 1.78 5.71
C GLY A 249 9.84 1.94 4.21
N PHE A 250 9.10 2.97 3.85
CA PHE A 250 8.89 3.35 2.46
C PHE A 250 9.04 4.88 2.36
N ILE A 251 9.77 5.35 1.36
CA ILE A 251 9.81 6.76 1.03
C ILE A 251 9.81 6.92 -0.49
N ARG A 252 8.90 7.78 -0.99
CA ARG A 252 8.72 7.97 -2.42
C ARG A 252 9.85 8.80 -3.04
N ARG A 253 10.34 9.82 -2.33
CA ARG A 253 11.36 10.75 -2.81
C ARG A 253 12.21 11.28 -1.65
N THR A 254 13.52 11.34 -1.85
CA THR A 254 14.51 11.92 -0.92
C THR A 254 15.09 13.21 -1.48
N GLY A 255 15.83 13.97 -0.67
CA GLY A 255 16.51 15.19 -1.10
C GLY A 255 15.54 16.32 -1.44
N ILE A 256 14.45 16.46 -0.69
CA ILE A 256 13.38 17.42 -0.99
C ILE A 256 12.97 18.28 0.20
N ARG A 257 12.41 19.44 -0.15
CA ARG A 257 11.51 20.21 0.70
C ARG A 257 10.17 20.31 0.00
N GLN A 258 9.10 20.15 0.75
CA GLN A 258 7.74 20.18 0.24
C GLN A 258 6.85 21.05 1.09
N TRP A 259 6.01 21.82 0.40
CA TRP A 259 4.98 22.67 0.96
C TRP A 259 3.67 22.24 0.33
N TYR A 260 2.66 21.98 1.15
CA TYR A 260 1.32 21.70 0.69
C TYR A 260 0.33 22.61 1.40
N GLY A 261 -0.70 23.03 0.69
CA GLY A 261 -1.81 23.76 1.26
C GLY A 261 -3.12 23.40 0.57
N THR A 262 -4.20 23.34 1.33
CA THR A 262 -5.55 23.18 0.79
C THR A 262 -6.54 24.06 1.54
N PHE A 263 -7.54 24.53 0.80
CA PHE A 263 -8.67 25.26 1.34
C PHE A 263 -9.93 24.84 0.59
N GLY A 264 -10.94 24.42 1.34
CA GLY A 264 -12.22 24.01 0.78
C GLY A 264 -13.35 24.21 1.76
N ALA A 265 -14.57 24.07 1.24
CA ALA A 265 -15.79 24.19 2.01
C ALA A 265 -16.68 22.95 1.85
N HIS A 266 -17.58 22.72 2.79
CA HIS A 266 -18.54 21.61 2.84
C HIS A 266 -19.96 22.12 3.13
N PRO A 267 -20.49 23.11 2.38
CA PRO A 267 -21.86 23.58 2.60
C PRO A 267 -22.86 22.47 2.30
N ARG A 268 -23.75 22.21 3.27
CA ARG A 268 -24.90 21.34 3.08
C ARG A 268 -26.01 22.07 2.36
N LEU A 269 -26.63 21.42 1.39
CA LEU A 269 -27.74 21.98 0.62
C LEU A 269 -29.05 21.40 1.12
N ALA A 270 -30.08 22.24 1.30
CA ALA A 270 -31.41 21.80 1.70
C ALA A 270 -32.23 21.33 0.49
N THR A 271 -31.67 20.44 -0.33
CA THR A 271 -32.32 19.91 -1.54
C THR A 271 -32.59 18.41 -1.41
N PRO A 272 -33.63 17.86 -2.09
CA PRO A 272 -33.91 16.42 -2.03
C PRO A 272 -32.83 15.52 -2.66
N ALA A 273 -32.01 16.05 -3.58
CA ALA A 273 -31.04 15.27 -4.36
C ALA A 273 -29.58 15.44 -3.89
N ILE A 274 -29.21 16.63 -3.40
CA ILE A 274 -27.83 16.95 -3.01
C ILE A 274 -27.77 17.19 -1.51
N LEU A 275 -26.90 16.43 -0.84
CA LEU A 275 -26.63 16.53 0.59
C LEU A 275 -25.58 17.61 0.88
N GLU A 276 -24.48 17.60 0.14
CA GLU A 276 -23.32 18.47 0.37
C GLU A 276 -22.57 18.74 -0.94
N VAL A 277 -22.00 19.94 -1.07
CA VAL A 277 -21.01 20.24 -2.12
C VAL A 277 -19.66 20.54 -1.50
N ASN A 278 -18.59 20.24 -2.23
CA ASN A 278 -17.22 20.40 -1.77
C ASN A 278 -16.34 21.09 -2.81
N PRO A 279 -16.43 22.43 -2.96
CA PRO A 279 -15.42 23.19 -3.68
C PRO A 279 -14.13 23.22 -2.86
N PHE A 280 -12.98 23.01 -3.53
CA PHE A 280 -11.68 23.16 -2.90
C PHE A 280 -10.60 23.55 -3.91
N VAL A 281 -9.54 24.14 -3.37
CA VAL A 281 -8.27 24.32 -4.06
C VAL A 281 -7.17 23.70 -3.21
N GLU A 282 -6.15 23.17 -3.87
CA GLU A 282 -4.92 22.74 -3.21
C GLU A 282 -3.70 23.02 -4.08
N ALA A 283 -2.56 23.09 -3.41
CA ALA A 283 -1.27 23.34 -4.02
C ALA A 283 -0.23 22.45 -3.35
N ASP A 284 0.56 21.73 -4.14
CA ASP A 284 1.74 20.99 -3.73
C ASP A 284 2.97 21.56 -4.45
N TYR A 285 3.96 21.98 -3.67
CA TYR A 285 5.17 22.61 -4.17
C TYR A 285 6.38 21.86 -3.62
N MET A 286 7.27 21.41 -4.50
CA MET A 286 8.50 20.72 -4.10
C MET A 286 9.74 21.38 -4.67
N THR A 287 10.77 21.48 -3.84
CA THR A 287 12.13 21.84 -4.25
C THR A 287 13.10 20.72 -3.87
N ASP A 288 14.28 20.75 -4.48
CA ASP A 288 15.43 20.04 -3.94
C ASP A 288 15.93 20.75 -2.65
N LEU A 289 17.04 20.29 -2.10
CA LEU A 289 17.66 20.91 -0.93
C LEU A 289 18.40 22.22 -1.24
N THR A 290 18.71 22.49 -2.52
CA THR A 290 19.39 23.72 -2.98
C THR A 290 18.43 24.88 -3.24
N GLY A 291 17.13 24.59 -3.37
CA GLY A 291 16.06 25.55 -3.68
C GLY A 291 15.58 25.50 -5.13
N THR A 292 16.09 24.59 -5.96
CA THR A 292 15.61 24.36 -7.31
C THR A 292 14.22 23.74 -7.27
N ARG A 293 13.25 24.36 -7.95
CA ARG A 293 11.88 23.87 -8.03
C ARG A 293 11.79 22.59 -8.85
N LEU A 294 11.51 21.48 -8.18
CA LEU A 294 11.35 20.16 -8.78
C LEU A 294 9.94 19.95 -9.32
N SER A 295 8.91 20.36 -8.59
CA SER A 295 7.53 20.23 -9.05
C SER A 295 6.58 21.27 -8.45
N TRP A 296 5.48 21.46 -9.15
CA TRP A 296 4.29 22.19 -8.71
C TRP A 296 3.06 21.43 -9.19
N ASP A 297 2.08 21.23 -8.30
CA ASP A 297 0.76 20.70 -8.62
C ASP A 297 -0.28 21.62 -8.00
N GLY A 298 -1.03 22.34 -8.83
CA GLY A 298 -2.17 23.15 -8.42
C GLY A 298 -3.46 22.46 -8.81
N THR A 299 -4.37 22.27 -7.86
CA THR A 299 -5.66 21.64 -8.14
C THR A 299 -6.81 22.57 -7.82
N ALA A 300 -7.80 22.63 -8.72
CA ALA A 300 -9.16 23.05 -8.40
C ALA A 300 -10.11 21.85 -8.47
N GLY A 301 -10.90 21.63 -7.43
CA GLY A 301 -11.83 20.51 -7.35
C GLY A 301 -13.22 20.89 -6.87
N PHE A 302 -14.21 20.12 -7.30
CA PHE A 302 -15.60 20.28 -6.91
C PHE A 302 -16.26 18.90 -6.74
N GLY A 303 -16.59 18.57 -5.48
CA GLY A 303 -17.33 17.36 -5.14
C GLY A 303 -18.82 17.64 -4.94
N VAL A 304 -19.67 16.67 -5.25
CA VAL A 304 -21.09 16.65 -4.90
C VAL A 304 -21.40 15.32 -4.23
N LEU A 305 -21.88 15.38 -2.99
CA LEU A 305 -22.42 14.23 -2.27
C LEU A 305 -23.94 14.24 -2.43
N PHE A 306 -24.47 13.22 -3.08
CA PHE A 306 -25.91 13.05 -3.27
C PHE A 306 -26.56 12.45 -2.01
N THR A 307 -27.85 12.71 -1.84
CA THR A 307 -28.63 12.19 -0.69
C THR A 307 -28.71 10.67 -0.65
N ASP A 308 -28.46 10.03 -1.80
CA ASP A 308 -28.47 8.59 -1.97
C ASP A 308 -27.10 7.91 -1.73
N GLY A 309 -26.11 8.70 -1.30
CA GLY A 309 -24.75 8.29 -1.00
C GLY A 309 -23.79 8.28 -2.19
N GLY A 310 -24.26 8.62 -3.40
CA GLY A 310 -23.39 8.79 -4.57
C GLY A 310 -22.48 10.01 -4.43
N ILE A 311 -21.31 9.96 -5.08
CA ILE A 311 -20.33 11.06 -5.09
C ILE A 311 -19.93 11.36 -6.53
N LEU A 312 -20.18 12.58 -6.99
CA LEU A 312 -19.60 13.13 -8.21
C LEU A 312 -18.37 13.97 -7.84
N SER A 313 -17.26 13.78 -8.54
CA SER A 313 -16.04 14.56 -8.37
C SER A 313 -15.61 15.15 -9.70
N LEU A 314 -15.38 16.45 -9.73
CA LEU A 314 -14.77 17.20 -10.83
C LEU A 314 -13.42 17.72 -10.33
N ARG A 315 -12.37 17.58 -11.13
CA ARG A 315 -11.03 18.06 -10.76
C ARG A 315 -10.28 18.55 -12.00
N TYR A 316 -9.53 19.63 -11.82
CA TYR A 316 -8.54 20.11 -12.78
C TYR A 316 -7.20 20.26 -12.06
N ASP A 317 -6.18 19.62 -12.61
CA ASP A 317 -4.80 19.63 -12.15
C ASP A 317 -3.96 20.46 -13.12
N ASP A 318 -3.21 21.44 -12.61
CA ASP A 318 -2.16 22.17 -13.34
C ASP A 318 -0.81 21.74 -12.77
N ARG A 319 0.04 21.15 -13.61
CA ARG A 319 1.29 20.53 -13.19
C ARG A 319 2.49 21.14 -13.87
N ARG A 320 3.55 21.29 -13.09
CA ARG A 320 4.92 21.45 -13.58
C ARG A 320 5.80 20.37 -12.98
N GLU A 321 6.57 19.69 -13.80
CA GLU A 321 7.54 18.68 -13.38
C GLU A 321 8.89 18.93 -14.05
N LEU A 322 9.93 19.11 -13.24
CA LEU A 322 11.32 19.09 -13.68
C LEU A 322 11.83 17.65 -13.59
N LEU A 323 12.10 17.04 -14.75
CA LEU A 323 12.73 15.73 -14.84
C LEU A 323 14.24 15.89 -14.98
N GLU A 324 14.96 15.46 -13.95
CA GLU A 324 16.44 15.48 -13.91
C GLU A 324 17.06 14.22 -14.53
N GLN A 325 16.25 13.17 -14.69
CA GLN A 325 16.62 11.92 -15.34
C GLN A 325 15.49 11.48 -16.27
N PRO A 326 15.81 10.90 -17.44
CA PRO A 326 14.78 10.35 -18.31
C PRO A 326 14.16 9.14 -17.62
N PHE A 327 12.88 8.88 -17.88
CA PHE A 327 12.25 7.65 -17.44
C PHE A 327 11.49 6.98 -18.59
N GLN A 328 11.52 5.66 -18.57
CA GLN A 328 10.88 4.85 -19.59
C GLN A 328 9.46 4.49 -19.12
N VAL A 329 8.44 4.91 -19.88
CA VAL A 329 7.04 4.57 -19.58
C VAL A 329 6.76 3.12 -19.99
N ARG A 330 7.33 2.71 -21.13
CA ARG A 330 7.32 1.33 -21.63
C ARG A 330 8.50 1.10 -22.59
N PRO A 331 8.85 -0.14 -22.95
CA PRO A 331 9.83 -0.42 -23.99
C PRO A 331 9.57 0.42 -25.26
N GLY A 332 10.56 1.21 -25.68
CA GLY A 332 10.46 2.13 -26.83
C GLY A 332 9.81 3.51 -26.58
N ALA A 333 9.25 3.78 -25.39
CA ALA A 333 8.60 5.04 -25.08
C ALA A 333 9.24 5.70 -23.84
N THR A 334 10.11 6.69 -24.07
CA THR A 334 10.90 7.36 -23.03
C THR A 334 10.55 8.84 -22.96
N VAL A 335 10.29 9.33 -21.75
CA VAL A 335 10.17 10.77 -21.49
C VAL A 335 11.58 11.31 -21.16
N PRO A 336 12.10 12.27 -21.93
CA PRO A 336 13.45 12.78 -21.72
C PRO A 336 13.56 13.69 -20.48
N ILE A 337 14.78 14.11 -20.17
CA ILE A 337 15.05 15.19 -19.21
C ILE A 337 14.42 16.47 -19.76
N GLY A 338 13.75 17.23 -18.89
CA GLY A 338 13.08 18.46 -19.31
C GLY A 338 12.23 19.11 -18.22
N ASP A 339 11.80 20.34 -18.48
CA ASP A 339 10.83 21.06 -17.67
C ASP A 339 9.48 21.03 -18.36
N TYR A 340 8.52 20.35 -17.76
CA TYR A 340 7.23 20.05 -18.37
C TYR A 340 6.12 20.79 -17.67
N HIS A 341 5.17 21.30 -18.45
CA HIS A 341 3.98 21.99 -17.97
C HIS A 341 2.76 21.40 -18.67
N PHE A 342 1.79 20.91 -17.91
CA PHE A 342 0.60 20.27 -18.47
C PHE A 342 -0.56 20.31 -17.50
N GLY A 343 -1.78 20.34 -18.05
CA GLY A 343 -3.02 20.29 -17.29
C GLY A 343 -3.82 19.02 -17.57
N GLU A 344 -4.50 18.48 -16.58
CA GLU A 344 -5.39 17.31 -16.70
C GLU A 344 -6.75 17.63 -16.06
N ALA A 345 -7.83 17.39 -16.79
CA ALA A 345 -9.19 17.45 -16.25
C ALA A 345 -9.70 16.03 -15.99
N SER A 346 -10.44 15.84 -14.90
CA SER A 346 -11.07 14.57 -14.58
C SER A 346 -12.48 14.73 -14.02
N VAL A 347 -13.32 13.75 -14.35
CA VAL A 347 -14.68 13.59 -13.86
C VAL A 347 -14.85 12.15 -13.41
N SER A 348 -15.35 11.95 -12.20
CA SER A 348 -15.69 10.62 -11.71
C SER A 348 -16.99 10.61 -10.93
N TYR A 349 -17.71 9.49 -11.02
CA TYR A 349 -18.89 9.22 -10.23
C TYR A 349 -18.73 7.87 -9.54
N THR A 350 -18.96 7.85 -8.22
CA THR A 350 -18.98 6.63 -7.41
C THR A 350 -20.35 6.48 -6.80
N ALA A 351 -21.03 5.37 -7.09
CA ALA A 351 -22.30 5.02 -6.47
C ALA A 351 -22.09 4.58 -5.01
N SER A 352 -23.15 4.66 -4.20
CA SER A 352 -23.08 4.18 -2.81
C SER A 352 -22.82 2.67 -2.74
N ASP A 353 -21.83 2.27 -1.94
CA ASP A 353 -21.52 0.87 -1.62
C ASP A 353 -22.59 0.19 -0.74
N GLY A 354 -23.60 0.93 -0.27
CA GLY A 354 -24.73 0.37 0.48
C GLY A 354 -25.75 -0.36 -0.40
N ARG A 355 -25.51 -0.51 -1.70
CA ARG A 355 -26.44 -1.10 -2.66
C ARG A 355 -25.97 -2.46 -3.15
N MET A 356 -26.92 -3.28 -3.58
CA MET A 356 -26.66 -4.58 -4.23
C MET A 356 -25.75 -4.46 -5.45
N VAL A 357 -25.89 -3.36 -6.21
CA VAL A 357 -24.97 -3.00 -7.29
C VAL A 357 -24.37 -1.65 -6.93
N SER A 358 -23.05 -1.61 -6.79
CA SER A 358 -22.28 -0.38 -6.64
C SER A 358 -21.17 -0.36 -7.69
N GLY A 359 -20.43 0.75 -7.76
CA GLY A 359 -19.39 0.91 -8.74
C GLY A 359 -18.96 2.35 -8.92
N SER A 360 -17.97 2.53 -9.78
CA SER A 360 -17.46 3.83 -10.15
C SER A 360 -17.18 3.90 -11.65
N VAL A 361 -17.30 5.11 -12.19
CA VAL A 361 -16.88 5.44 -13.55
C VAL A 361 -16.06 6.72 -13.49
N GLY A 362 -15.01 6.77 -14.30
CA GLY A 362 -14.11 7.92 -14.32
C GLY A 362 -13.53 8.14 -15.71
N VAL A 363 -13.43 9.41 -16.09
CA VAL A 363 -12.76 9.85 -17.32
C VAL A 363 -11.79 10.96 -16.95
N SER A 364 -10.57 10.88 -17.45
CA SER A 364 -9.60 11.98 -17.37
C SER A 364 -8.93 12.21 -18.72
N GLY A 365 -8.56 13.45 -18.99
CA GLY A 365 -7.93 13.84 -20.24
C GLY A 365 -7.14 15.13 -20.10
N GLY A 366 -5.99 15.18 -20.76
CA GLY A 366 -5.16 16.37 -20.81
C GLY A 366 -3.72 16.04 -21.20
N GLY A 367 -2.81 16.95 -20.85
CA GLY A 367 -1.39 16.79 -21.14
C GLY A 367 -0.72 15.76 -20.24
N TYR A 368 0.31 15.12 -20.78
CA TYR A 368 1.17 14.14 -20.12
C TYR A 368 2.61 14.37 -20.57
N TYR A 369 3.36 15.15 -19.76
CA TYR A 369 4.69 15.63 -20.13
C TYR A 369 4.70 16.39 -21.48
N ASN A 370 5.36 15.86 -22.50
CA ASN A 370 5.42 16.41 -23.87
C ASN A 370 4.37 15.80 -24.81
N GLY A 371 3.33 15.18 -24.27
CA GLY A 371 2.24 14.61 -25.05
C GLY A 371 0.92 14.68 -24.30
N ASP A 372 0.03 13.73 -24.59
CA ASP A 372 -1.34 13.72 -24.08
C ASP A 372 -1.70 12.35 -23.51
N ARG A 373 -2.58 12.35 -22.51
CA ARG A 373 -3.15 11.14 -21.92
C ARG A 373 -4.66 11.28 -21.81
N PHE A 374 -5.34 10.21 -22.21
CA PHE A 374 -6.77 10.04 -22.00
C PHE A 374 -7.02 8.70 -21.31
N THR A 375 -7.71 8.74 -20.17
CA THR A 375 -8.00 7.56 -19.36
C THR A 375 -9.50 7.41 -19.18
N VAL A 376 -9.98 6.18 -19.40
CA VAL A 376 -11.33 5.76 -19.04
C VAL A 376 -11.21 4.62 -18.06
N SER A 377 -11.94 4.71 -16.95
CA SER A 377 -11.97 3.68 -15.90
C SER A 377 -13.40 3.38 -15.49
N GLY A 378 -13.66 2.12 -15.19
CA GLY A 378 -14.94 1.64 -14.67
C GLY A 378 -14.72 0.48 -13.72
N ALA A 379 -15.49 0.45 -12.63
CA ALA A 379 -15.56 -0.66 -11.71
C ALA A 379 -17.01 -0.93 -11.34
N VAL A 380 -17.38 -2.19 -11.23
CA VAL A 380 -18.71 -2.63 -10.78
C VAL A 380 -18.54 -3.71 -9.72
N ALA A 381 -19.30 -3.58 -8.64
CA ALA A 381 -19.44 -4.60 -7.63
C ALA A 381 -20.92 -5.02 -7.59
N TRP A 382 -21.15 -6.32 -7.63
CA TRP A 382 -22.48 -6.91 -7.52
C TRP A 382 -22.49 -7.93 -6.39
N GLN A 383 -23.31 -7.65 -5.38
CA GLN A 383 -23.51 -8.49 -4.21
C GLN A 383 -25.00 -8.84 -4.08
N PRO A 384 -25.50 -9.83 -4.84
CA PRO A 384 -26.92 -10.21 -4.83
C PRO A 384 -27.38 -10.73 -3.47
N ASP A 385 -26.49 -11.39 -2.73
CA ASP A 385 -26.72 -11.85 -1.37
C ASP A 385 -25.40 -11.85 -0.56
N TYR A 386 -25.44 -12.37 0.66
CA TYR A 386 -24.28 -12.44 1.54
C TYR A 386 -23.30 -13.59 1.20
N HIS A 387 -23.64 -14.47 0.26
CA HIS A 387 -22.78 -15.57 -0.19
C HIS A 387 -21.90 -15.17 -1.36
N LEU A 388 -22.38 -14.32 -2.27
CA LEU A 388 -21.70 -14.00 -3.53
C LEU A 388 -21.32 -12.53 -3.64
N THR A 389 -20.06 -12.26 -3.97
CA THR A 389 -19.59 -10.95 -4.41
C THR A 389 -18.85 -11.09 -5.73
N LEU A 390 -19.30 -10.36 -6.75
CA LEU A 390 -18.61 -10.23 -8.03
C LEU A 390 -18.08 -8.81 -8.17
N ASP A 391 -16.78 -8.66 -8.39
CA ASP A 391 -16.15 -7.39 -8.72
C ASP A 391 -15.57 -7.47 -10.13
N ALA A 392 -15.74 -6.43 -10.93
CA ALA A 392 -15.05 -6.30 -12.21
C ALA A 392 -14.59 -4.86 -12.41
N SER A 393 -13.40 -4.69 -13.00
CA SER A 393 -12.89 -3.36 -13.36
C SER A 393 -12.19 -3.37 -14.71
N ALA A 394 -12.22 -2.22 -15.37
CA ALA A 394 -11.50 -1.98 -16.61
C ALA A 394 -10.92 -0.56 -16.57
N THR A 395 -9.65 -0.44 -16.91
CA THR A 395 -8.97 0.83 -17.12
C THR A 395 -8.31 0.81 -18.48
N ARG A 396 -8.61 1.81 -19.30
CA ARG A 396 -7.99 2.04 -20.60
C ARG A 396 -7.26 3.38 -20.54
N ASN A 397 -5.95 3.34 -20.69
CA ASN A 397 -5.13 4.54 -20.86
C ASN A 397 -4.67 4.61 -22.31
N SER A 398 -5.01 5.69 -23.00
CA SER A 398 -4.46 6.04 -24.31
C SER A 398 -3.42 7.13 -24.09
N ILE A 399 -2.17 6.85 -24.46
CA ILE A 399 -1.04 7.77 -24.28
C ILE A 399 -0.42 8.06 -25.65
N SER A 400 -0.20 9.34 -25.92
CA SER A 400 0.59 9.81 -27.04
C SER A 400 1.76 10.61 -26.48
N ILE A 401 2.99 10.22 -26.81
CA ILE A 401 4.20 11.01 -26.53
C ILE A 401 5.05 11.06 -27.80
N PRO A 402 5.96 12.05 -27.95
CA PRO A 402 6.80 12.15 -29.14
C PRO A 402 7.56 10.84 -29.44
N GLY A 403 7.23 10.22 -30.58
CA GLY A 403 7.85 8.98 -31.04
C GLY A 403 7.14 7.68 -30.62
N ALA A 404 6.05 7.75 -29.84
CA ALA A 404 5.29 6.55 -29.45
C ALA A 404 3.82 6.86 -29.13
N ASP A 405 2.91 6.13 -29.77
CA ASP A 405 1.49 6.06 -29.43
C ASP A 405 1.18 4.66 -28.93
N PHE A 406 0.56 4.56 -27.75
CA PHE A 406 0.23 3.26 -27.18
C PHE A 406 -0.96 3.31 -26.23
N THR A 407 -1.51 2.14 -25.96
CA THR A 407 -2.52 1.95 -24.92
C THR A 407 -2.00 1.05 -23.83
N ALA A 408 -2.26 1.41 -22.57
CA ALA A 408 -2.00 0.56 -21.42
C ALA A 408 -3.34 0.22 -20.75
N ASN A 409 -3.86 -0.97 -21.04
CA ASN A 409 -5.16 -1.42 -20.57
C ASN A 409 -5.02 -2.49 -19.49
N LEU A 410 -5.83 -2.37 -18.45
CA LEU A 410 -5.86 -3.30 -17.34
C LEU A 410 -7.30 -3.71 -17.06
N TYR A 411 -7.54 -5.01 -17.04
CA TYR A 411 -8.85 -5.59 -16.75
C TYR A 411 -8.72 -6.50 -15.55
N THR A 412 -9.65 -6.39 -14.59
CA THR A 412 -9.70 -7.31 -13.44
C THR A 412 -11.10 -7.84 -13.24
N ALA A 413 -11.18 -9.08 -12.76
CA ALA A 413 -12.41 -9.72 -12.33
C ALA A 413 -12.14 -10.51 -11.06
N ARG A 414 -13.05 -10.44 -10.10
CA ARG A 414 -12.98 -11.16 -8.84
C ARG A 414 -14.33 -11.77 -8.50
N VAL A 415 -14.28 -12.99 -7.99
CA VAL A 415 -15.42 -13.72 -7.46
C VAL A 415 -15.07 -14.12 -6.03
N LYS A 416 -15.96 -13.82 -5.09
CA LYS A 416 -15.93 -14.39 -3.74
C LYS A 416 -17.24 -15.10 -3.52
N TYR A 417 -17.18 -16.38 -3.16
CA TYR A 417 -18.34 -17.21 -2.93
C TYR A 417 -18.20 -17.99 -1.62
N ALA A 418 -19.05 -17.69 -0.65
CA ALA A 418 -19.19 -18.45 0.59
C ALA A 418 -20.29 -19.50 0.40
N TYR A 419 -19.92 -20.73 0.02
CA TYR A 419 -20.88 -21.83 -0.12
C TYR A 419 -21.52 -22.20 1.23
N SER A 420 -20.74 -22.12 2.31
CA SER A 420 -21.20 -22.34 3.67
C SER A 420 -20.33 -21.55 4.65
N THR A 421 -20.63 -21.62 5.95
CA THR A 421 -19.76 -21.06 7.00
C THR A 421 -18.38 -21.75 7.09
N THR A 422 -18.19 -22.86 6.39
CA THR A 422 -16.97 -23.68 6.42
C THR A 422 -16.30 -23.82 5.05
N LEU A 423 -16.93 -23.44 3.94
CA LEU A 423 -16.36 -23.58 2.60
C LEU A 423 -16.47 -22.27 1.82
N TYR A 424 -15.31 -21.71 1.47
CA TYR A 424 -15.17 -20.46 0.74
C TYR A 424 -14.35 -20.65 -0.53
N LEU A 425 -14.79 -20.02 -1.60
CA LEU A 425 -14.11 -19.95 -2.89
C LEU A 425 -13.81 -18.49 -3.22
N GLY A 426 -12.58 -18.22 -3.62
CA GLY A 426 -12.15 -16.97 -4.21
C GLY A 426 -11.52 -17.23 -5.57
N ALA A 427 -11.85 -16.41 -6.56
CA ALA A 427 -11.17 -16.40 -7.84
C ALA A 427 -10.86 -14.96 -8.23
N PHE A 428 -9.67 -14.72 -8.78
CA PHE A 428 -9.20 -13.44 -9.26
C PHE A 428 -8.50 -13.64 -10.59
N VAL A 429 -8.88 -12.84 -11.59
CA VAL A 429 -8.25 -12.81 -12.90
C VAL A 429 -7.90 -11.36 -13.22
N GLN A 430 -6.69 -11.16 -13.72
CA GLN A 430 -6.22 -9.87 -14.20
C GLN A 430 -5.59 -10.05 -15.57
N TYR A 431 -5.96 -9.21 -16.52
CA TYR A 431 -5.34 -9.13 -17.84
C TYR A 431 -4.69 -7.76 -18.04
N ASN A 432 -3.38 -7.78 -18.24
CA ASN A 432 -2.57 -6.62 -18.60
C ASN A 432 -2.28 -6.67 -20.10
N ALA A 433 -2.94 -5.81 -20.87
CA ALA A 433 -2.84 -5.80 -22.31
C ALA A 433 -1.53 -5.17 -22.84
N ASP A 434 -0.78 -4.45 -21.99
CA ASP A 434 0.51 -3.87 -22.38
C ASP A 434 1.64 -4.90 -22.31
N ALA A 435 1.54 -5.85 -21.37
CA ALA A 435 2.49 -6.94 -21.18
C ALA A 435 2.03 -8.26 -21.79
N ASP A 436 0.85 -8.30 -22.39
CA ASP A 436 0.18 -9.52 -22.86
C ASP A 436 0.16 -10.64 -21.81
N GLN A 437 -0.15 -10.26 -20.56
CA GLN A 437 -0.09 -11.17 -19.42
C GLN A 437 -1.44 -11.33 -18.73
N VAL A 438 -1.79 -12.58 -18.46
CA VAL A 438 -2.92 -12.94 -17.60
C VAL A 438 -2.40 -13.52 -16.30
N VAL A 439 -2.85 -12.96 -15.18
CA VAL A 439 -2.67 -13.51 -13.83
C VAL A 439 -3.99 -14.09 -13.37
N THR A 440 -3.99 -15.38 -13.03
CA THR A 440 -5.13 -16.09 -12.45
C THR A 440 -4.75 -16.55 -11.05
N ASN A 441 -5.58 -16.27 -10.07
CA ASN A 441 -5.48 -16.79 -8.71
C ASN A 441 -6.81 -17.39 -8.29
N VAL A 442 -6.80 -18.65 -7.87
CA VAL A 442 -7.97 -19.36 -7.35
C VAL A 442 -7.63 -19.91 -5.98
N ARG A 443 -8.50 -19.66 -5.00
CA ARG A 443 -8.33 -20.06 -3.61
C ARG A 443 -9.59 -20.75 -3.12
N VAL A 444 -9.40 -21.96 -2.60
CA VAL A 444 -10.42 -22.67 -1.83
C VAL A 444 -9.98 -22.68 -0.38
N ASN A 445 -10.86 -22.27 0.53
CA ASN A 445 -10.67 -22.39 1.97
C ASN A 445 -11.75 -23.30 2.56
N PHE A 446 -11.33 -24.37 3.22
CA PHE A 446 -12.19 -25.27 3.95
C PHE A 446 -11.84 -25.26 5.44
N ILE A 447 -12.75 -24.75 6.26
CA ILE A 447 -12.64 -24.70 7.72
C ILE A 447 -13.16 -26.01 8.29
N HIS A 448 -12.25 -26.92 8.62
CA HIS A 448 -12.59 -28.25 9.14
C HIS A 448 -12.71 -28.29 10.68
N ALA A 449 -12.23 -27.24 11.37
CA ALA A 449 -12.47 -26.99 12.79
C ALA A 449 -12.24 -25.49 13.09
N PRO A 450 -12.69 -24.94 14.22
CA PRO A 450 -12.43 -23.55 14.57
C PRO A 450 -10.94 -23.19 14.43
N LEU A 451 -10.65 -22.13 13.68
CA LEU A 451 -9.29 -21.65 13.37
C LEU A 451 -8.34 -22.72 12.79
N SER A 452 -8.91 -23.75 12.16
CA SER A 452 -8.21 -24.86 11.51
C SER A 452 -8.74 -25.00 10.08
N ASP A 453 -7.84 -24.71 9.15
CA ASP A 453 -8.16 -24.45 7.76
C ASP A 453 -7.35 -25.38 6.85
N PHE A 454 -7.99 -25.85 5.79
CA PHE A 454 -7.34 -26.40 4.61
C PHE A 454 -7.47 -25.38 3.46
N PHE A 455 -6.33 -24.97 2.90
CA PHE A 455 -6.26 -24.10 1.74
C PHE A 455 -5.77 -24.86 0.53
N LEU A 456 -6.41 -24.64 -0.62
CA LEU A 456 -5.89 -24.98 -1.93
C LEU A 456 -5.80 -23.69 -2.74
N VAL A 457 -4.58 -23.31 -3.13
CA VAL A 457 -4.30 -22.08 -3.87
C VAL A 457 -3.64 -22.44 -5.19
N PHE A 458 -4.21 -21.94 -6.27
CA PHE A 458 -3.65 -22.01 -7.62
C PHE A 458 -3.35 -20.59 -8.08
N THR A 459 -2.11 -20.33 -8.46
CA THR A 459 -1.70 -19.06 -9.07
C THR A 459 -1.00 -19.37 -10.39
N GLU A 460 -1.39 -18.71 -11.47
CA GLU A 460 -0.73 -18.79 -12.77
C GLU A 460 -0.56 -17.39 -13.37
N ARG A 461 0.64 -17.07 -13.81
CA ARG A 461 0.93 -15.97 -14.73
C ARG A 461 1.32 -16.56 -16.08
N ARG A 462 0.63 -16.13 -17.13
CA ARG A 462 0.83 -16.59 -18.52
C ARG A 462 1.02 -15.40 -19.43
N ASP A 463 1.98 -15.50 -20.34
CA ASP A 463 2.06 -14.65 -21.53
C ASP A 463 1.10 -15.22 -22.58
N VAL A 464 0.06 -14.46 -22.94
CA VAL A 464 -0.99 -14.95 -23.84
C VAL A 464 -0.59 -14.90 -25.30
N LEU A 465 0.35 -14.04 -25.69
CA LEU A 465 0.82 -13.97 -27.08
C LEU A 465 1.83 -15.07 -27.38
N ALA A 466 2.77 -15.31 -26.46
CA ALA A 466 3.76 -16.37 -26.60
C ALA A 466 3.19 -17.76 -26.26
N ASP A 467 2.00 -17.82 -25.65
CA ASP A 467 1.39 -19.02 -25.04
C ASP A 467 2.34 -19.74 -24.07
N VAL A 468 3.07 -18.96 -23.27
CA VAL A 468 4.04 -19.46 -22.31
C VAL A 468 3.54 -19.24 -20.88
N VAL A 469 3.59 -20.30 -20.07
CA VAL A 469 3.40 -20.20 -18.62
C VAL A 469 4.67 -19.62 -18.01
N LEU A 470 4.59 -18.36 -17.57
CA LEU A 470 5.70 -17.68 -16.92
C LEU A 470 5.90 -18.22 -15.50
N GLU A 471 4.81 -18.38 -14.77
CA GLU A 471 4.81 -18.90 -13.40
C GLU A 471 3.51 -19.63 -13.14
N ARG A 472 3.59 -20.81 -12.53
CA ARG A 472 2.44 -21.57 -12.03
C ARG A 472 2.80 -22.21 -10.71
N VAL A 473 2.02 -21.90 -9.69
CA VAL A 473 2.20 -22.40 -8.33
C VAL A 473 0.89 -22.98 -7.83
N ILE A 474 0.93 -24.24 -7.38
CA ILE A 474 -0.18 -24.90 -6.70
C ILE A 474 0.27 -25.19 -5.27
N THR A 475 -0.45 -24.66 -4.29
CA THR A 475 -0.15 -24.87 -2.87
C THR A 475 -1.35 -25.50 -2.19
N ALA A 476 -1.15 -26.63 -1.53
CA ALA A 476 -2.07 -27.19 -0.55
C ALA A 476 -1.49 -26.96 0.85
N LYS A 477 -2.25 -26.33 1.75
CA LYS A 477 -1.83 -26.02 3.12
C LYS A 477 -2.88 -26.50 4.10
N PHE A 478 -2.46 -27.22 5.12
CA PHE A 478 -3.32 -27.72 6.18
C PHE A 478 -2.87 -27.13 7.52
N THR A 479 -3.83 -26.69 8.34
CA THR A 479 -3.54 -26.07 9.64
C THR A 479 -4.46 -26.65 10.72
N LYS A 480 -3.95 -26.78 11.95
CA LYS A 480 -4.76 -27.27 13.07
C LYS A 480 -4.51 -26.44 14.32
N LEU A 481 -5.54 -25.80 14.84
CA LEU A 481 -5.45 -25.15 16.14
C LEU A 481 -5.53 -26.19 17.27
N PHE A 482 -4.60 -26.06 18.22
CA PHE A 482 -4.66 -26.66 19.55
C PHE A 482 -4.77 -25.52 20.57
N ALA A 483 -5.92 -25.44 21.23
CA ALA A 483 -6.15 -24.54 22.36
C ALA A 483 -5.81 -25.29 23.66
N PHE A 484 -5.15 -24.60 24.59
CA PHE A 484 -4.75 -25.12 25.90
C PHE A 484 -5.10 -24.11 26.98
#